data_AF-A0A9D4TID9-F1
#
_entry.id   AF-A0A9D4TID9-F1
#
_cell.length_a   1.000
_cell.length_b   1.000
_cell.length_c   1.000
_cell.angle_alpha   90.00
_cell.angle_beta   90.00
_cell.angle_gamma   90.00
#
_symmetry.space_group_name_H-M   'P 1'
#
loop_
_entity.id
_entity.type
_entity.pdbx_description
1 polymer ?
#
loop_
_entity_poly.entity_id
_entity_poly.type
_entity_poly.pdbx_seq_one_letter_code
_entity_poly.pdbx_strand_id
1 'polypeptide(L)'
;MSKKAYLDALAGLSDDSDASSSDSEEEGDKDAAGGSKTAPAAKRQKQAAIDLETLKQHGYSGGPSVLFIPQQDDGQQSWAWGSGTEHRGGEPEAETFEERETNREAVTVRAEESAAYARKAVSQAELLRQQKREEQQKLKQDKKFSWNQKEKRKREEGKVSRGGSYVEEEKRRAREFGVVSGFD
;
A
#
# COMPACT_ATOMS: atom_id res chain seq x y z
N MET A 1 11.81 36.70 20.72
CA MET A 1 12.33 35.66 19.80
C MET A 1 11.20 34.69 19.52
N SER A 2 10.64 34.67 18.31
CA SER A 2 9.56 33.73 17.97
C SER A 2 10.14 32.36 17.58
N LYS A 3 9.58 31.29 18.14
CA LYS A 3 9.90 29.92 17.74
C LYS A 3 9.09 29.60 16.49
N LYS A 4 9.74 29.23 15.39
CA LYS A 4 9.06 28.75 14.19
C LYS A 4 8.50 27.35 14.47
N ALA A 5 7.20 27.16 14.31
CA ALA A 5 6.61 25.83 14.31
C ALA A 5 7.03 25.12 13.02
N TYR A 6 7.57 23.91 13.16
CA TYR A 6 7.79 23.02 12.03
C TYR A 6 6.47 22.29 11.74
N LEU A 7 6.14 22.13 10.46
CA LEU A 7 4.92 21.46 10.02
C LEU A 7 4.98 19.98 10.40
N ASP A 8 4.10 19.55 11.28
CA ASP A 8 3.92 18.16 11.65
C ASP A 8 3.20 17.42 10.51
N ALA A 9 3.92 16.51 9.85
CA ALA A 9 3.42 15.74 8.72
C ALA A 9 2.54 14.53 9.12
N LEU A 10 2.38 14.25 10.42
CA LEU A 10 1.57 13.14 10.93
C LEU A 10 0.14 13.53 11.34
N ALA A 11 -0.14 14.82 11.53
CA ALA A 11 -1.42 15.33 12.03
C ALA A 11 -2.63 15.11 11.08
N GLY A 12 -2.41 14.56 9.87
CA GLY A 12 -3.45 14.30 8.87
C GLY A 12 -3.99 12.86 8.84
N LEU A 13 -3.67 12.00 9.81
CA LEU A 13 -4.07 10.57 9.81
C LEU A 13 -4.96 10.12 10.98
N SER A 14 -5.43 11.04 11.83
CA SER A 14 -6.20 10.69 13.05
C SER A 14 -7.50 11.49 13.23
N ASP A 15 -8.41 11.43 12.24
CA ASP A 15 -9.82 11.84 12.42
C ASP A 15 -10.72 11.32 11.28
N ASP A 16 -10.95 10.00 11.21
CA ASP A 16 -12.06 9.43 10.42
C ASP A 16 -12.42 8.02 10.96
N SER A 17 -13.21 7.99 12.03
CA SER A 17 -13.75 6.75 12.61
C SER A 17 -15.08 6.97 13.34
N ASP A 18 -16.11 7.38 12.59
CA ASP A 18 -17.53 7.27 12.97
C ASP A 18 -18.18 6.23 12.02
N ALA A 19 -18.52 5.01 12.46
CA ALA A 19 -19.64 4.62 13.32
C ALA A 19 -20.98 4.44 12.56
N SER A 20 -21.56 3.21 12.60
CA SER A 20 -22.99 2.96 12.90
C SER A 20 -23.40 1.46 12.72
N SER A 21 -24.42 1.04 13.48
CA SER A 21 -25.16 -0.25 13.55
C SER A 21 -24.74 -1.17 14.72
N SER A 22 -25.23 -1.05 15.96
CA SER A 22 -26.59 -0.78 16.52
C SER A 22 -27.53 -2.00 16.53
N ASP A 23 -27.65 -2.65 17.70
CA ASP A 23 -28.76 -3.47 18.24
C ASP A 23 -28.42 -3.70 19.75
N SER A 24 -29.10 -3.14 20.76
CA SER A 24 -30.47 -3.41 21.30
C SER A 24 -30.60 -4.80 21.95
N GLU A 25 -31.15 -5.05 23.15
CA GLU A 25 -31.69 -4.26 24.29
C GLU A 25 -31.07 -4.84 25.61
N GLU A 26 -31.37 -4.50 26.88
CA GLU A 26 -32.41 -3.69 27.58
C GLU A 26 -31.79 -3.08 28.89
N GLU A 27 -32.61 -2.59 29.83
CA GLU A 27 -32.23 -1.81 31.05
C GLU A 27 -32.59 -2.49 32.39
N GLY A 28 -32.13 -1.94 33.54
CA GLY A 28 -32.64 -2.36 34.86
C GLY A 28 -31.91 -1.80 36.09
N ASP A 29 -32.32 -0.61 36.58
CA ASP A 29 -31.59 0.15 37.61
C ASP A 29 -32.10 0.00 39.08
N LYS A 30 -31.13 0.04 40.02
CA LYS A 30 -31.10 0.47 41.45
C LYS A 30 -32.28 0.32 42.47
N ASP A 31 -31.85 -0.17 43.64
CA ASP A 31 -32.08 0.33 45.03
C ASP A 31 -33.48 0.46 45.66
N ALA A 32 -33.72 -0.34 46.74
CA ALA A 32 -34.23 0.14 48.04
C ALA A 32 -34.07 -0.91 49.16
N ALA A 33 -33.96 -0.48 50.42
CA ALA A 33 -33.56 -1.32 51.56
C ALA A 33 -34.70 -2.07 52.28
N GLY A 34 -34.41 -3.28 52.81
CA GLY A 34 -35.35 -4.05 53.62
C GLY A 34 -34.74 -5.19 54.46
N GLY A 35 -34.43 -4.92 55.73
CA GLY A 35 -34.68 -5.89 56.83
C GLY A 35 -33.80 -7.14 57.02
N SER A 36 -32.71 -6.97 57.77
CA SER A 36 -32.22 -7.89 58.83
C SER A 36 -31.60 -9.29 58.53
N LYS A 37 -30.30 -9.36 58.85
CA LYS A 37 -29.61 -10.38 59.68
C LYS A 37 -29.35 -11.81 59.12
N THR A 38 -28.03 -12.01 58.92
CA THR A 38 -27.23 -13.23 59.21
C THR A 38 -27.41 -14.49 58.34
N ALA A 39 -26.53 -14.61 57.34
CA ALA A 39 -25.94 -15.88 56.90
C ALA A 39 -24.42 -15.68 56.70
N PRO A 40 -23.54 -16.65 57.02
CA PRO A 40 -22.10 -16.42 57.06
C PRO A 40 -21.45 -16.36 55.67
N ALA A 41 -20.44 -15.51 55.53
CA ALA A 41 -19.70 -15.35 54.28
C ALA A 41 -19.03 -16.66 53.83
N ALA A 42 -19.29 -17.07 52.59
CA ALA A 42 -18.61 -18.20 51.97
C ALA A 42 -17.12 -17.87 51.81
N LYS A 43 -16.27 -18.53 52.63
CA LYS A 43 -14.81 -18.43 52.51
C LYS A 43 -14.41 -18.99 51.14
N ARG A 44 -13.96 -18.12 50.23
CA ARG A 44 -13.27 -18.55 48.99
C ARG A 44 -12.10 -19.43 49.42
N GLN A 45 -12.22 -20.74 49.23
CA GLN A 45 -11.11 -21.66 49.44
C GLN A 45 -10.01 -21.25 48.48
N LYS A 46 -8.82 -20.95 49.01
CA LYS A 46 -7.62 -20.82 48.18
C LYS A 46 -7.42 -22.17 47.53
N GLN A 47 -7.55 -22.24 46.21
CA GLN A 47 -7.14 -23.44 45.47
C GLN A 47 -5.68 -23.69 45.82
N ALA A 48 -5.36 -24.94 46.16
CA ALA A 48 -3.99 -25.32 46.48
C ALA A 48 -3.08 -24.93 45.31
N ALA A 49 -1.87 -24.44 45.60
CA ALA A 49 -0.89 -24.19 44.56
C ALA A 49 -0.62 -25.51 43.85
N ILE A 50 -1.01 -25.59 42.57
CA ILE A 50 -0.88 -26.81 41.79
C ILE A 50 0.55 -26.84 41.24
N ASP A 51 1.42 -27.59 41.90
CA ASP A 51 2.82 -27.71 41.48
C ASP A 51 2.92 -28.47 40.16
N LEU A 52 3.88 -28.07 39.32
CA LEU A 52 4.09 -28.64 37.97
C LEU A 52 4.31 -30.15 38.00
N GLU A 53 4.92 -30.67 39.06
CA GLU A 53 5.11 -32.12 39.27
C GLU A 53 3.78 -32.84 39.50
N THR A 54 2.84 -32.24 40.23
CA THR A 54 1.50 -32.84 40.46
C THR A 54 0.68 -32.87 39.17
N LEU A 55 0.79 -31.84 38.32
CA LEU A 55 0.21 -31.83 36.98
C LEU A 55 0.80 -32.93 36.08
N LYS A 56 2.14 -33.05 36.04
CA LYS A 56 2.82 -34.13 35.29
C LYS A 56 2.42 -35.52 35.80
N GLN A 57 2.34 -35.73 37.12
CA GLN A 57 1.89 -36.99 37.74
C GLN A 57 0.43 -37.35 37.38
N HIS A 58 -0.45 -36.35 37.26
CA HIS A 58 -1.84 -36.53 36.80
C HIS A 58 -1.99 -36.63 35.27
N GLY A 59 -0.90 -36.78 34.52
CA GLY A 59 -0.92 -36.98 33.06
C GLY A 59 -1.03 -35.69 32.24
N TYR A 60 -0.95 -34.52 32.87
CA TYR A 60 -0.95 -33.22 32.18
C TYR A 60 0.46 -32.85 31.70
N SER A 61 1.00 -33.64 30.76
CA SER A 61 2.20 -33.29 29.99
C SER A 61 1.80 -32.90 28.57
N GLY A 62 1.90 -31.60 28.24
CA GLY A 62 1.74 -31.02 26.90
C GLY A 62 0.80 -31.79 25.95
N GLY A 63 -0.51 -31.54 26.03
CA GLY A 63 -1.51 -32.23 25.23
C GLY A 63 -1.18 -32.26 23.71
N PRO A 64 -1.68 -33.26 22.97
CA PRO A 64 -1.27 -33.50 21.58
C PRO A 64 -1.38 -32.21 20.77
N SER A 65 -0.24 -31.74 20.28
CA SER A 65 -0.17 -30.50 19.53
C SER A 65 -1.06 -30.63 18.28
N VAL A 66 -1.86 -29.60 17.99
CA VAL A 66 -2.80 -29.61 16.84
C VAL A 66 -2.07 -29.83 15.49
N LEU A 67 -0.75 -29.64 15.49
CA LEU A 67 0.15 -29.79 14.35
C LEU A 67 0.98 -31.10 14.38
N PHE A 68 0.74 -32.01 15.33
CA PHE A 68 1.50 -33.26 15.55
C PHE A 68 3.03 -33.07 15.65
N ILE A 69 3.45 -31.88 16.09
CA ILE A 69 4.86 -31.58 16.40
C ILE A 69 5.22 -32.38 17.66
N PRO A 70 6.29 -33.20 17.63
CA PRO A 70 6.77 -33.91 18.82
C PRO A 70 7.16 -32.90 19.91
N GLN A 71 6.92 -33.27 21.17
CA GLN A 71 7.42 -32.47 22.29
C GLN A 71 8.94 -32.36 22.17
N GLN A 72 9.46 -31.13 22.11
CA GLN A 72 10.88 -30.90 22.23
C GLN A 72 11.29 -31.20 23.68
N ASP A 73 12.45 -31.83 23.87
CA ASP A 73 13.00 -32.03 25.20
C ASP A 73 13.14 -30.69 25.94
N ASP A 74 13.00 -30.69 27.27
CA ASP A 74 13.28 -29.55 28.17
C ASP A 74 14.79 -29.19 28.20
N GLY A 75 15.52 -29.41 27.10
CA GLY A 75 16.90 -28.99 26.89
C GLY A 75 17.00 -27.46 27.03
N GLN A 76 18.11 -27.00 27.61
CA GLN A 76 18.26 -25.63 28.11
C GLN A 76 17.95 -24.59 27.02
N GLN A 77 16.72 -24.07 27.03
CA GLN A 77 16.28 -23.09 26.05
C GLN A 77 17.04 -21.78 26.33
N SER A 78 17.97 -21.44 25.44
CA SER A 78 18.81 -20.26 25.58
C SER A 78 18.03 -18.99 25.23
N TRP A 79 17.35 -18.42 26.23
CA TRP A 79 16.77 -17.07 26.15
C TRP A 79 17.85 -15.97 26.14
N ALA A 80 19.10 -16.32 26.44
CA ALA A 80 20.23 -15.45 26.19
C ALA A 80 20.36 -15.21 24.69
N TRP A 81 20.24 -13.94 24.27
CA TRP A 81 20.69 -13.54 22.95
C TRP A 81 22.18 -13.89 22.84
N GLY A 82 22.52 -14.82 21.95
CA GLY A 82 23.84 -15.44 21.92
C GLY A 82 24.95 -14.39 21.86
N SER A 83 26.05 -14.61 22.59
CA SER A 83 27.12 -13.63 22.79
C SER A 83 27.97 -13.32 21.54
N GLY A 84 27.49 -13.67 20.34
CA GLY A 84 28.19 -13.58 19.04
C GLY A 84 29.40 -14.50 18.89
N THR A 85 30.00 -14.92 20.00
CA THR A 85 31.23 -15.73 20.05
C THR A 85 31.07 -17.14 19.49
N GLU A 86 29.89 -17.75 19.60
CA GLU A 86 29.65 -19.12 19.13
C GLU A 86 29.56 -19.20 17.60
N HIS A 87 29.02 -18.17 16.94
CA HIS A 87 28.96 -18.08 15.48
C HIS A 87 30.29 -17.68 14.84
N ARG A 88 31.18 -17.03 15.61
CA ARG A 88 32.49 -16.53 15.15
C ARG A 88 33.45 -17.60 14.61
N GLY A 89 33.20 -18.88 14.91
CA GLY A 89 33.98 -20.01 14.39
C GLY A 89 33.53 -20.54 13.02
N GLY A 90 32.38 -20.08 12.49
CA GLY A 90 31.80 -20.54 11.23
C GLY A 90 31.58 -19.44 10.18
N GLU A 91 31.84 -18.18 10.51
CA GLU A 91 31.82 -17.08 9.54
C GLU A 91 33.06 -17.15 8.62
N PRO A 92 32.93 -16.85 7.31
CA PRO A 92 34.08 -16.70 6.43
C PRO A 92 35.00 -15.58 6.93
N GLU A 93 36.29 -15.66 6.57
CA GLU A 93 37.30 -14.73 7.08
C GLU A 93 36.92 -13.26 6.83
N ALA A 94 37.36 -12.39 7.76
CA ALA A 94 36.87 -11.03 7.92
C ALA A 94 36.74 -10.25 6.60
N GLU A 95 35.52 -9.77 6.32
CA GLU A 95 35.13 -9.00 5.13
C GLU A 95 36.28 -8.17 4.55
N THR A 96 36.59 -8.36 3.27
CA THR A 96 37.62 -7.60 2.59
C THR A 96 37.29 -6.11 2.57
N PHE A 97 38.30 -5.26 2.39
CA PHE A 97 38.08 -3.81 2.38
C PHE A 97 37.11 -3.39 1.26
N GLU A 98 37.20 -4.03 0.10
CA GLU A 98 36.33 -3.80 -1.07
C GLU A 98 34.87 -4.20 -0.79
N GLU A 99 34.64 -5.31 -0.08
CA GLU A 99 33.28 -5.72 0.36
C GLU A 99 32.68 -4.70 1.35
N ARG A 100 33.50 -4.08 2.21
CA ARG A 100 33.04 -3.02 3.13
C ARG A 100 32.74 -1.72 2.40
N GLU A 101 33.51 -1.34 1.39
CA GLU A 101 33.25 -0.16 0.57
C GLU A 101 32.00 -0.35 -0.29
N THR A 102 31.87 -1.49 -0.97
CA THR A 102 30.67 -1.81 -1.77
C THR A 102 29.40 -1.92 -0.91
N ASN A 103 29.48 -2.43 0.33
CA ASN A 103 28.36 -2.38 1.27
C ASN A 103 28.02 -0.94 1.71
N ARG A 104 29.02 -0.08 1.94
CA ARG A 104 28.79 1.35 2.23
C ARG A 104 28.12 2.07 1.07
N GLU A 105 28.58 1.85 -0.16
CA GLU A 105 27.97 2.41 -1.38
C GLU A 105 26.56 1.86 -1.63
N ALA A 106 26.30 0.59 -1.33
CA ALA A 106 24.97 0.00 -1.43
C ALA A 106 23.99 0.64 -0.43
N VAL A 107 24.44 0.94 0.79
CA VAL A 107 23.60 1.55 1.83
C VAL A 107 23.37 3.05 1.57
N THR A 108 24.37 3.79 1.06
CA THR A 108 24.25 5.24 0.81
C THR A 108 23.79 5.54 -0.62
N VAL A 109 24.69 5.34 -1.60
CA VAL A 109 24.50 5.77 -2.99
C VAL A 109 23.33 5.05 -3.66
N ARG A 110 23.28 3.72 -3.59
CA ARG A 110 22.19 2.96 -4.27
C ARG A 110 20.82 3.24 -3.65
N ALA A 111 20.75 3.50 -2.35
CA ALA A 111 19.51 3.92 -1.69
C ALA A 111 19.04 5.29 -2.23
N GLU A 112 19.94 6.28 -2.31
CA GLU A 112 19.64 7.60 -2.87
C GLU A 112 19.26 7.55 -4.36
N GLU A 113 19.95 6.74 -5.16
CA GLU A 113 19.63 6.48 -6.57
C GLU A 113 18.24 5.88 -6.74
N SER A 114 17.87 4.89 -5.92
CA SER A 114 16.54 4.28 -5.94
C SER A 114 15.44 5.29 -5.61
N ALA A 115 15.67 6.17 -4.63
CA ALA A 115 14.74 7.24 -4.27
C ALA A 115 14.64 8.30 -5.38
N ALA A 116 15.75 8.64 -6.02
CA ALA A 116 15.77 9.56 -7.17
C ALA A 116 15.04 8.96 -8.39
N TYR A 117 15.19 7.66 -8.65
CA TYR A 117 14.46 6.95 -9.69
C TYR A 117 12.94 6.93 -9.41
N ALA A 118 12.54 6.61 -8.17
CA ALA A 118 11.13 6.64 -7.77
C ALA A 118 10.51 8.03 -7.96
N ARG A 119 11.20 9.11 -7.59
CA ARG A 119 10.75 10.50 -7.83
C ARG A 119 10.58 10.81 -9.31
N LYS A 120 11.50 10.35 -10.18
CA LYS A 120 11.40 10.51 -11.64
C LYS A 120 10.23 9.73 -12.24
N ALA A 121 9.96 8.52 -11.75
CA ALA A 121 8.82 7.72 -12.19
C ALA A 121 7.48 8.37 -11.81
N VAL A 122 7.37 8.93 -10.60
CA VAL A 122 6.19 9.68 -10.15
C VAL A 122 5.96 10.92 -11.01
N SER A 123 6.98 11.75 -11.25
CA SER A 123 6.82 12.96 -12.06
C SER A 123 6.46 12.65 -13.52
N GLN A 124 7.02 11.58 -14.11
CA GLN A 124 6.60 11.11 -15.43
C GLN A 124 5.12 10.67 -15.44
N ALA A 125 4.68 9.94 -14.43
CA ALA A 125 3.27 9.53 -14.30
C ALA A 125 2.32 10.73 -14.12
N GLU A 126 2.76 11.79 -13.43
CA GLU A 126 2.02 13.04 -13.30
C GLU A 126 1.89 13.78 -14.63
N LEU A 127 2.97 13.91 -15.41
CA LEU A 127 2.93 14.51 -16.74
C LEU A 127 1.95 13.77 -17.67
N LEU A 128 1.97 12.43 -17.67
CA LEU A 128 1.02 11.63 -18.45
C LEU A 128 -0.43 11.80 -17.97
N ARG A 129 -0.66 12.00 -16.66
CA ARG A 129 -1.98 12.32 -16.10
C ARG A 129 -2.44 13.73 -16.49
N GLN A 130 -1.54 14.71 -16.54
CA GLN A 130 -1.85 16.08 -16.97
C GLN A 130 -2.22 16.11 -18.46
N GLN A 131 -1.42 15.50 -19.34
CA GLN A 131 -1.71 15.38 -20.76
C GLN A 131 -3.09 14.75 -21.02
N LYS A 132 -3.41 13.62 -20.38
CA LYS A 132 -4.73 12.98 -20.49
C LYS A 132 -5.88 13.87 -20.01
N ARG A 133 -5.68 14.68 -18.96
CA ARG A 133 -6.69 15.66 -18.49
C ARG A 133 -6.89 16.76 -19.52
N GLU A 134 -5.82 17.32 -20.09
CA GLU A 134 -5.90 18.35 -21.12
C GLU A 134 -6.58 17.85 -22.40
N GLU A 135 -6.25 16.65 -22.87
CA GLU A 135 -6.92 16.01 -24.00
C GLU A 135 -8.42 15.83 -23.73
N GLN A 136 -8.79 15.30 -22.55
CA GLN A 136 -10.20 15.19 -22.17
C GLN A 136 -10.90 16.56 -22.06
N GLN A 137 -10.21 17.60 -21.60
CA GLN A 137 -10.76 18.96 -21.55
C GLN A 137 -10.96 19.53 -22.96
N LYS A 138 -9.99 19.38 -23.87
CA LYS A 138 -10.10 19.75 -25.28
C LYS A 138 -11.26 19.02 -25.95
N LEU A 139 -11.36 17.69 -25.79
CA LEU A 139 -12.50 16.90 -26.30
C LEU A 139 -13.85 17.33 -25.69
N LYS A 140 -13.89 17.75 -24.43
CA LYS A 140 -15.11 18.31 -23.80
C LYS A 140 -15.45 19.69 -24.36
N GLN A 141 -14.47 20.56 -24.62
CA GLN A 141 -14.66 21.85 -25.28
C GLN A 141 -15.14 21.66 -26.73
N ASP A 142 -14.50 20.77 -27.49
CA ASP A 142 -14.89 20.41 -28.85
C ASP A 142 -16.32 19.84 -28.89
N LYS A 143 -16.72 19.02 -27.91
CA LYS A 143 -18.11 18.57 -27.77
C LYS A 143 -19.08 19.72 -27.49
N LYS A 144 -18.70 20.72 -26.67
CA LYS A 144 -19.53 21.88 -26.29
C LYS A 144 -19.83 22.87 -27.43
N PHE A 145 -19.01 22.97 -28.48
CA PHE A 145 -19.36 23.85 -29.62
C PHE A 145 -20.63 23.37 -30.33
N SER A 146 -21.50 24.29 -30.74
CA SER A 146 -22.72 23.96 -31.47
C SER A 146 -22.43 23.44 -32.88
N TRP A 147 -23.40 22.77 -33.51
CA TRP A 147 -23.25 22.25 -34.88
C TRP A 147 -22.79 23.33 -35.87
N ASN A 148 -23.42 24.50 -35.84
CA ASN A 148 -23.11 25.62 -36.74
C ASN A 148 -21.70 26.19 -36.48
N GLN A 149 -21.21 26.18 -35.23
CA GLN A 149 -19.83 26.57 -34.89
C GLN A 149 -18.82 25.55 -35.42
N LYS A 150 -19.10 24.25 -35.28
CA LYS A 150 -18.30 23.16 -35.85
C LYS A 150 -18.26 23.21 -37.37
N GLU A 151 -19.38 23.51 -38.02
CA GLU A 151 -19.47 23.64 -39.47
C GLU A 151 -18.67 24.84 -39.99
N LYS A 152 -18.85 26.02 -39.36
CA LYS A 152 -18.06 27.23 -39.69
C LYS A 152 -16.56 26.97 -39.51
N ARG A 153 -16.15 26.36 -38.39
CA ARG A 153 -14.76 26.00 -38.13
C ARG A 153 -14.20 25.01 -39.17
N LYS A 154 -14.97 23.99 -39.60
CA LYS A 154 -14.56 23.09 -40.69
C LYS A 154 -14.40 23.80 -42.03
N ARG A 155 -15.22 24.82 -42.31
CA ARG A 155 -15.14 25.66 -43.51
C ARG A 155 -13.91 26.57 -43.49
N GLU A 156 -13.60 27.17 -42.34
CA GLU A 156 -12.42 28.01 -42.12
C GLU A 156 -11.10 27.21 -42.09
N GLU A 157 -11.11 26.00 -41.51
CA GLU A 157 -9.98 25.07 -41.52
C GLU A 157 -9.71 24.43 -42.91
N GLY A 158 -10.47 24.80 -43.96
CA GLY A 158 -10.33 24.25 -45.32
C GLY A 158 -10.68 22.75 -45.46
N LYS A 159 -11.08 22.09 -44.36
CA LYS A 159 -11.43 20.66 -44.29
C LYS A 159 -12.76 20.32 -44.95
N VAL A 160 -13.51 21.32 -45.40
CA VAL A 160 -14.51 21.12 -46.45
C VAL A 160 -13.75 20.86 -47.76
N SER A 161 -13.39 19.59 -47.98
CA SER A 161 -13.19 19.09 -49.33
C SER A 161 -14.44 19.48 -50.13
N ARG A 162 -14.27 20.33 -51.14
CA ARG A 162 -15.29 20.54 -52.17
C ARG A 162 -15.38 19.20 -52.89
N GLY A 163 -16.35 18.37 -52.50
CA GLY A 163 -16.40 16.92 -52.73
C GLY A 163 -15.75 16.45 -54.03
N GLY A 164 -14.44 16.23 -53.97
CA GLY A 164 -13.65 15.68 -55.06
C GLY A 164 -13.80 14.17 -55.04
N SER A 165 -13.91 13.56 -56.23
CA SER A 165 -13.81 12.11 -56.29
C SER A 165 -12.42 11.70 -55.83
N TYR A 166 -12.33 10.71 -54.94
CA TYR A 166 -11.06 10.15 -54.46
C TYR A 166 -10.13 9.76 -55.63
N VAL A 167 -10.73 9.31 -56.75
CA VAL A 167 -10.05 8.99 -58.01
C VAL A 167 -9.38 10.21 -58.66
N GLU A 168 -9.95 11.40 -58.55
CA GLU A 168 -9.39 12.63 -59.10
C GLU A 168 -8.24 13.17 -58.22
N GLU A 169 -8.38 13.06 -56.89
CA GLU A 169 -7.28 13.36 -55.97
C GLU A 169 -6.11 12.40 -56.14
N GLU A 170 -6.34 11.09 -56.35
CA GLU A 170 -5.27 10.14 -56.70
C GLU A 170 -4.67 10.43 -58.08
N LYS A 171 -5.47 10.71 -59.12
CA LYS A 171 -4.94 11.12 -60.43
C LYS A 171 -4.18 12.44 -60.40
N ARG A 172 -4.50 13.36 -59.48
CA ARG A 172 -3.72 14.58 -59.24
C ARG A 172 -2.42 14.23 -58.52
N ARG A 173 -2.49 13.48 -57.41
CA ARG A 173 -1.33 13.06 -56.61
C ARG A 173 -0.33 12.24 -57.42
N ALA A 174 -0.80 11.32 -58.27
CA ALA A 174 0.04 10.56 -59.20
C ALA A 174 0.76 11.46 -60.21
N ARG A 175 0.08 12.50 -60.73
CA ARG A 175 0.70 13.54 -61.58
C ARG A 175 1.71 14.40 -60.81
N GLU A 176 1.44 14.75 -59.55
CA GLU A 176 2.38 15.47 -58.67
C GLU A 176 3.62 14.63 -58.33
N PHE A 177 3.48 13.31 -58.19
CA PHE A 177 4.60 12.36 -58.07
C PHE A 177 5.23 11.95 -59.42
N GLY A 178 4.85 12.61 -60.53
CA GLY A 178 5.45 12.36 -61.85
C GLY A 178 5.12 11.01 -62.49
N VAL A 179 4.20 10.22 -61.91
CA VAL A 179 3.72 8.96 -62.47
C VAL A 179 2.71 9.24 -63.57
N VAL A 180 3.21 9.72 -64.70
CA VAL A 180 2.48 9.77 -65.96
C VAL A 180 2.33 8.34 -66.46
N SER A 181 1.15 7.75 -66.20
CA SER A 181 0.71 6.51 -66.84
C SER A 181 0.53 6.75 -68.34
N GLY A 182 1.63 6.67 -69.09
CA GLY A 182 1.63 6.69 -70.55
C GLY A 182 1.07 5.37 -71.09
N PHE A 183 -0.25 5.28 -71.16
CA PHE A 183 -0.96 4.24 -71.90
C PHE A 183 -1.96 4.91 -72.85
N ASP A 184 -1.50 5.03 -74.10
CA ASP A 184 -2.29 5.09 -75.33
C ASP A 184 -1.82 3.89 -76.16
#